data_AF-A0A840P9M2-F1
#
_entry.id   AF-A0A840P9M2-F1
#
_cell.length_a   1.000
_cell.length_b   1.000
_cell.length_c   1.000
_cell.angle_alpha   90.00
_cell.angle_beta   90.00
_cell.angle_gamma   90.00
#
_symmetry.space_group_name_H-M   'P 1'
#
loop_
_entity.id
_entity.type
_entity.pdbx_description
1 polymer ?
#
loop_
_entity_poly.entity_id
_entity_poly.type
_entity_poly.pdbx_seq_one_letter_code
_entity_poly.pdbx_strand_id
1 'polypeptide(L)'
;MTGTRDLRRAALWTLPAVALVGVLLAVALASWVAAPRWDAVAMGAGGWLLALVLRGPIAAAVAKLPPGRAATIVGAASGPCEEVVRLLLVVTLVSGFPEVVWAGYGWAAIEIGYTMVNAVLIRSLLGKTDERSLAALAMLESAGVLRTDGPAWAAVERTGASLLHIGFTLLLAWNPWLVLVAAPVHTAVNLLAVRLAPVSLALTEALVTAAGIGAFVIGLAQW
;
A
#
# COMPACT_ATOMS: atom_id res chain seq x y z
N MET A 1 -24.57 -0.25 -12.21
CA MET A 1 -23.72 -0.84 -13.26
C MET A 1 -22.94 0.27 -13.92
N THR A 2 -21.72 0.52 -13.46
CA THR A 2 -20.79 1.43 -14.14
C THR A 2 -20.39 0.83 -15.47
N GLY A 3 -20.39 1.62 -16.55
CA GLY A 3 -20.05 1.11 -17.87
C GLY A 3 -18.59 0.69 -17.93
N THR A 4 -18.27 -0.38 -18.68
CA THR A 4 -16.88 -0.79 -18.96
C THR A 4 -16.02 0.35 -19.55
N ARG A 5 -16.65 1.28 -20.27
CA ARG A 5 -16.03 2.51 -20.77
C ARG A 5 -15.61 3.47 -19.66
N ASP A 6 -16.43 3.61 -18.61
CA ASP A 6 -16.16 4.52 -17.49
C ASP A 6 -14.98 4.01 -16.66
N LEU A 7 -14.93 2.70 -16.40
CA LEU A 7 -13.79 2.04 -15.72
C LEU A 7 -12.48 2.20 -16.51
N ARG A 8 -12.53 2.01 -17.84
CA ARG A 8 -11.35 2.21 -18.70
C ARG A 8 -10.87 3.67 -18.71
N ARG A 9 -11.80 4.62 -18.74
CA ARG A 9 -11.49 6.06 -18.70
C ARG A 9 -10.92 6.48 -17.35
N ALA A 10 -11.49 6.00 -16.25
CA ALA A 10 -10.99 6.24 -14.90
C ALA A 10 -9.54 5.73 -14.76
N ALA A 11 -9.27 4.49 -15.15
CA ALA A 11 -7.92 3.90 -15.11
C ALA A 11 -6.88 4.72 -15.89
N LEU A 12 -7.29 5.37 -16.99
CA LEU A 12 -6.41 6.21 -17.83
C LEU A 12 -5.86 7.43 -17.09
N TRP A 13 -6.65 8.00 -16.18
CA TRP A 13 -6.27 9.18 -15.40
C TRP A 13 -5.74 8.82 -14.01
N THR A 14 -6.19 7.71 -13.43
CA THR A 14 -5.72 7.24 -12.13
C THR A 14 -4.26 6.83 -12.17
N LEU A 15 -3.81 6.12 -13.22
CA LEU A 15 -2.41 5.71 -13.37
C LEU A 15 -1.39 6.87 -13.31
N PRO A 16 -1.52 7.94 -14.13
CA PRO A 16 -0.58 9.06 -14.06
C PRO A 16 -0.69 9.82 -12.74
N ALA A 17 -1.87 9.93 -12.13
CA ALA A 17 -2.03 10.57 -10.82
C ALA A 17 -1.28 9.80 -9.71
N VAL A 18 -1.41 8.48 -9.68
CA VAL A 18 -0.69 7.60 -8.74
C VAL A 18 0.82 7.67 -8.95
N ALA A 19 1.29 7.64 -10.21
CA ALA A 19 2.71 7.79 -10.52
C ALA A 19 3.24 9.16 -10.10
N LEU A 20 2.46 10.22 -10.31
CA LEU A 20 2.83 11.58 -9.94
C LEU A 20 3.05 11.72 -8.44
N VAL A 21 2.23 11.08 -7.59
CA VAL A 21 2.45 11.06 -6.13
C VAL A 21 3.84 10.52 -5.79
N GLY A 22 4.22 9.39 -6.37
CA GLY A 22 5.54 8.78 -6.13
C GLY A 22 6.70 9.71 -6.53
N VAL A 23 6.57 10.40 -7.67
CA VAL A 23 7.57 11.36 -8.15
C VAL A 23 7.63 12.60 -7.25
N LEU A 24 6.48 13.18 -6.91
CA LEU A 24 6.42 14.38 -6.06
C LEU A 24 6.98 14.10 -4.66
N LEU A 25 6.69 12.93 -4.08
CA LEU A 25 7.28 12.52 -2.82
C LEU A 25 8.79 12.34 -2.92
N ALA A 26 9.32 11.70 -3.96
CA ALA A 26 10.76 11.59 -4.16
C ALA A 26 11.43 12.96 -4.26
N VAL A 27 10.84 13.90 -5.02
CA VAL A 27 11.38 15.26 -5.17
C VAL A 27 11.36 16.00 -3.84
N ALA A 28 10.25 15.93 -3.10
CA ALA A 28 10.15 16.55 -1.78
C ALA A 28 11.19 15.99 -0.80
N LEU A 29 11.34 14.66 -0.73
CA LEU A 29 12.34 14.01 0.13
C LEU A 29 13.77 14.35 -0.30
N ALA A 30 14.06 14.38 -1.59
CA ALA A 30 15.38 14.75 -2.10
C ALA A 30 15.75 16.20 -1.76
N SER A 31 14.76 17.10 -1.78
CA SER A 31 14.96 18.51 -1.43
C SER A 31 15.15 18.75 0.07
N TRP A 32 14.62 17.87 0.91
CA TRP A 32 14.59 18.05 2.36
C TRP A 32 15.63 17.21 3.10
N VAL A 33 15.84 15.95 2.69
CA VAL A 33 16.72 15.00 3.39
C VAL A 33 18.11 14.98 2.77
N ALA A 34 18.22 14.41 1.56
CA ALA A 34 19.44 14.24 0.80
C ALA A 34 19.10 13.61 -0.56
N ALA A 35 20.07 13.57 -1.47
CA ALA A 35 19.93 12.83 -2.72
C ALA A 35 19.48 11.36 -2.49
N PRO A 36 18.72 10.76 -3.43
CA PRO A 36 18.25 9.39 -3.31
C PRO A 36 19.35 8.38 -3.03
N ARG A 37 19.15 7.59 -1.97
CA ARG A 37 19.97 6.43 -1.65
C ARG A 37 19.34 5.19 -2.30
N TRP A 38 19.73 4.92 -3.54
CA TRP A 38 19.13 3.87 -4.36
C TRP A 38 19.27 2.46 -3.78
N ASP A 39 20.34 2.23 -3.03
CA ASP A 39 20.55 1.04 -2.20
C ASP A 39 19.43 0.89 -1.15
N ALA A 40 19.18 1.92 -0.35
CA ALA A 40 18.13 1.92 0.66
C ALA A 40 16.72 1.80 0.02
N VAL A 41 16.48 2.50 -1.09
CA VAL A 41 15.23 2.39 -1.87
C VAL A 41 15.01 0.96 -2.34
N ALA A 42 16.03 0.30 -2.90
CA ALA A 42 15.94 -1.07 -3.35
C ALA A 42 15.69 -2.05 -2.20
N MET A 43 16.32 -1.85 -1.04
CA MET A 43 16.09 -2.67 0.15
C MET A 43 14.67 -2.51 0.69
N GLY A 44 14.15 -1.27 0.75
CA GLY A 44 12.76 -0.99 1.12
C GLY A 44 11.76 -1.68 0.19
N ALA A 45 12.00 -1.57 -1.11
CA ALA A 45 11.17 -2.23 -2.13
C ALA A 45 11.23 -3.76 -2.01
N GLY A 46 12.42 -4.33 -1.81
CA GLY A 46 12.62 -5.76 -1.58
C GLY A 46 11.93 -6.25 -0.30
N GLY A 47 11.96 -5.45 0.76
CA GLY A 47 11.26 -5.72 2.01
C GLY A 47 9.75 -5.84 1.83
N TRP A 48 9.13 -4.90 1.11
CA TRP A 48 7.70 -4.98 0.79
C TRP A 48 7.35 -6.24 -0.01
N LEU A 49 8.17 -6.60 -1.02
CA LEU A 49 7.96 -7.81 -1.81
C LEU A 49 8.07 -9.09 -0.97
N LEU A 50 9.05 -9.15 -0.07
CA LEU A 50 9.20 -10.26 0.87
C LEU A 50 7.98 -10.36 1.79
N ALA A 51 7.51 -9.23 2.34
CA ALA A 51 6.31 -9.20 3.17
C ALA A 51 5.06 -9.68 2.41
N LEU A 52 4.93 -9.34 1.12
CA LEU A 52 3.86 -9.85 0.27
C LEU A 52 3.93 -11.38 0.12
N VAL A 53 5.13 -11.94 -0.13
CA VAL A 53 5.35 -13.39 -0.24
C VAL A 53 5.01 -14.10 1.07
N LEU A 54 5.32 -13.52 2.23
CA LEU A 54 4.99 -14.08 3.54
C LEU A 54 3.48 -14.21 3.81
N ARG A 55 2.63 -13.49 3.07
CA ARG A 55 1.17 -13.69 3.11
C ARG A 55 0.74 -14.97 2.40
N GLY A 56 1.53 -15.48 1.45
CA GLY A 56 1.24 -16.69 0.68
C GLY A 56 0.96 -17.93 1.54
N PRO A 57 1.84 -18.28 2.50
CA PRO A 57 1.59 -19.36 3.45
C PRO A 57 0.27 -19.20 4.23
N ILE A 58 -0.06 -17.97 4.62
CA ILE A 58 -1.30 -17.68 5.36
C ILE A 58 -2.51 -17.88 4.45
N ALA A 59 -2.46 -17.36 3.22
CA ALA A 59 -3.50 -17.56 2.23
C ALA A 59 -3.73 -19.06 1.93
N ALA A 60 -2.66 -19.84 1.82
CA ALA A 60 -2.74 -21.29 1.64
C ALA A 60 -3.39 -21.98 2.85
N ALA A 61 -3.03 -21.59 4.08
CA ALA A 61 -3.58 -22.16 5.31
C ALA A 61 -5.08 -21.90 5.45
N VAL A 62 -5.58 -20.78 4.94
CA VAL A 62 -7.01 -20.40 5.03
C VAL A 62 -7.81 -20.68 3.75
N ALA A 63 -7.21 -21.30 2.74
CA ALA A 63 -7.81 -21.47 1.41
C ALA A 63 -9.13 -22.26 1.41
N LYS A 64 -9.37 -23.11 2.43
CA LYS A 64 -10.59 -23.90 2.58
C LYS A 64 -11.72 -23.16 3.31
N LEU A 65 -11.46 -21.96 3.84
CA LEU A 65 -12.48 -21.16 4.52
C LEU A 65 -13.39 -20.43 3.52
N PRO A 66 -14.59 -19.98 3.96
CA PRO A 66 -15.42 -19.13 3.14
C PRO A 66 -14.65 -17.89 2.63
N PRO A 67 -14.84 -17.45 1.36
CA PRO A 67 -14.01 -16.41 0.73
C PRO A 67 -13.88 -15.12 1.55
N GLY A 68 -14.98 -14.61 2.12
CA GLY A 68 -14.95 -13.41 2.96
C GLY A 68 -14.13 -13.56 4.25
N ARG A 69 -14.16 -14.75 4.86
CA ARG A 69 -13.37 -15.06 6.06
C ARG A 69 -11.89 -15.23 5.71
N ALA A 70 -11.60 -15.93 4.62
CA ALA A 70 -10.24 -16.09 4.11
C ALA A 70 -9.60 -14.72 3.79
N ALA A 71 -10.31 -13.86 3.04
CA ALA A 71 -9.86 -12.52 2.71
C ALA A 71 -9.62 -11.65 3.94
N THR A 72 -10.51 -11.73 4.94
CA THR A 72 -10.33 -11.00 6.21
C THR A 72 -9.08 -11.46 6.96
N ILE A 73 -8.80 -12.76 7.03
CA ILE A 73 -7.60 -13.27 7.72
C ILE A 73 -6.32 -12.89 6.98
N VAL A 74 -6.30 -13.02 5.65
CA VAL A 74 -5.15 -12.60 4.83
C VAL A 74 -4.93 -11.10 4.95
N GLY A 75 -6.00 -10.29 4.93
CA GLY A 75 -5.95 -8.85 5.19
C GLY A 75 -5.44 -8.53 6.59
N ALA A 76 -5.88 -9.28 7.61
CA ALA A 76 -5.44 -9.11 8.99
C ALA A 76 -3.95 -9.45 9.20
N ALA A 77 -3.42 -10.38 8.40
CA ALA A 77 -2.00 -10.73 8.43
C ALA A 77 -1.09 -9.70 7.75
N SER A 78 -1.65 -8.75 6.98
CA SER A 78 -0.87 -7.77 6.22
C SER A 78 0.07 -6.95 7.10
N GLY A 79 -0.43 -6.41 8.22
CA GLY A 79 0.34 -5.62 9.16
C GLY A 79 1.51 -6.41 9.77
N PRO A 80 1.28 -7.54 10.47
CA PRO A 80 2.36 -8.35 11.03
C PRO A 80 3.42 -8.77 10.00
N CYS A 81 3.02 -9.21 8.81
CA CYS A 81 3.97 -9.59 7.77
C CYS A 81 4.85 -8.40 7.33
N GLU A 82 4.24 -7.23 7.14
CA GLU A 82 4.99 -6.03 6.75
C GLU A 82 5.89 -5.49 7.86
N GLU A 83 5.36 -5.34 9.07
CA GLU A 83 6.12 -4.73 10.17
C GLU A 83 7.26 -5.61 10.66
N VAL A 84 7.12 -6.95 10.62
CA VAL A 84 8.23 -7.86 10.96
C VAL A 84 9.36 -7.73 9.95
N VAL A 85 9.05 -7.69 8.65
CA VAL A 85 10.07 -7.52 7.61
C VAL A 85 10.70 -6.12 7.69
N ARG A 86 9.90 -5.09 7.95
CA ARG A 86 10.38 -3.72 8.13
C ARG A 86 11.28 -3.60 9.35
N LEU A 87 10.93 -4.24 10.46
CA LEU A 87 11.77 -4.31 11.65
C LEU A 87 13.12 -4.95 11.30
N LEU A 88 13.13 -6.11 10.64
CA LEU A 88 14.36 -6.77 10.24
C LEU A 88 15.22 -5.86 9.34
N LEU A 89 14.60 -5.19 8.37
CA LEU A 89 15.26 -4.22 7.49
C LEU A 89 15.97 -3.12 8.30
N VAL A 90 15.27 -2.45 9.22
CA VAL A 90 15.82 -1.29 9.95
C VAL A 90 16.82 -1.65 11.05
N VAL A 91 16.79 -2.87 11.58
CA VAL A 91 17.78 -3.31 12.59
C VAL A 91 19.02 -3.97 11.98
N THR A 92 19.01 -4.30 10.68
CA THR A 92 20.12 -5.04 10.05
C THR A 92 20.72 -4.42 8.80
N LEU A 93 19.95 -3.70 7.97
CA LEU A 93 20.38 -3.33 6.62
C LEU A 93 20.44 -1.82 6.37
N VAL A 94 19.66 -1.02 7.09
CA VAL A 94 19.62 0.44 6.89
C VAL A 94 19.89 1.16 8.20
N SER A 95 20.67 2.24 8.14
CA SER A 95 21.10 2.95 9.34
C SER A 95 21.19 4.46 9.11
N GLY A 96 20.81 5.23 10.14
CA GLY A 96 20.81 6.67 10.06
C GLY A 96 19.64 7.24 9.26
N PHE A 97 19.36 8.51 9.53
CA PHE A 97 18.12 9.16 9.10
C PHE A 97 17.88 9.12 7.58
N PRO A 98 18.85 9.47 6.71
CA PRO A 98 18.59 9.47 5.27
C PRO A 98 18.31 8.08 4.70
N GLU A 99 19.01 7.03 5.15
CA GLU A 99 18.79 5.67 4.67
C GLU A 99 17.42 5.15 5.11
N VAL A 100 17.01 5.41 6.35
CA VAL A 100 15.71 5.01 6.89
C VAL A 100 14.57 5.67 6.12
N VAL A 101 14.66 6.97 5.83
CA VAL A 101 13.66 7.69 5.02
C VAL A 101 13.58 7.11 3.60
N TRP A 102 14.73 6.90 2.95
CA TRP A 102 14.77 6.36 1.59
C TRP A 102 14.32 4.89 1.51
N ALA A 103 14.56 4.09 2.54
CA ALA A 103 14.02 2.75 2.67
C ALA A 103 12.49 2.76 2.83
N GLY A 104 11.97 3.65 3.67
CA GLY A 104 10.52 3.87 3.79
C GLY A 104 9.88 4.32 2.48
N TYR A 105 10.54 5.22 1.74
CA TYR A 105 10.11 5.62 0.41
C TYR A 105 10.15 4.45 -0.58
N GLY A 106 11.19 3.61 -0.56
CA GLY A 106 11.28 2.42 -1.41
C GLY A 106 10.13 1.44 -1.19
N TRP A 107 9.71 1.29 0.06
CA TRP A 107 8.51 0.53 0.45
C TRP A 107 7.24 1.09 -0.22
N ALA A 108 7.04 2.40 -0.15
CA ALA A 108 5.91 3.07 -0.80
C ALA A 108 5.97 3.03 -2.33
N ALA A 109 7.17 3.22 -2.91
CA ALA A 109 7.38 3.29 -4.34
C ALA A 109 7.06 1.96 -5.05
N ILE A 110 7.46 0.82 -4.46
CA ILE A 110 7.12 -0.48 -5.04
C ILE A 110 5.63 -0.79 -4.92
N GLU A 111 4.98 -0.35 -3.84
CA GLU A 111 3.53 -0.51 -3.69
C GLU A 111 2.77 0.32 -4.73
N ILE A 112 3.23 1.55 -5.02
CA ILE A 112 2.73 2.37 -6.13
C ILE A 112 2.89 1.62 -7.45
N GLY A 113 4.09 1.07 -7.73
CA GLY A 113 4.35 0.29 -8.93
C GLY A 113 3.43 -0.93 -9.05
N TYR A 114 3.27 -1.69 -7.97
CA TYR A 114 2.36 -2.83 -7.88
C TYR A 114 0.90 -2.42 -8.16
N THR A 115 0.45 -1.30 -7.57
CA THR A 115 -0.88 -0.74 -7.80
C THR A 115 -1.09 -0.37 -9.27
N MET A 116 -0.08 0.24 -9.90
CA MET A 116 -0.14 0.58 -11.33
C MET A 116 -0.20 -0.66 -12.22
N VAL A 117 0.62 -1.67 -11.94
CA VAL A 117 0.60 -2.95 -12.68
C VAL A 117 -0.79 -3.60 -12.57
N ASN A 118 -1.36 -3.66 -11.37
CA ASN A 118 -2.71 -4.19 -11.17
C ASN A 118 -3.76 -3.40 -11.95
N ALA A 119 -3.71 -2.07 -11.93
CA ALA A 119 -4.65 -1.24 -12.69
C ALA A 119 -4.53 -1.47 -14.21
N VAL A 120 -3.31 -1.65 -14.75
CA VAL A 120 -3.10 -2.01 -16.16
C VAL A 120 -3.65 -3.40 -16.47
N LEU A 121 -3.39 -4.39 -15.61
CA LEU A 121 -3.89 -5.76 -15.78
C LEU A 121 -5.43 -5.79 -15.77
N ILE A 122 -6.07 -5.14 -14.80
CA ILE A 122 -7.53 -5.00 -14.72
C ILE A 122 -8.06 -4.33 -16.00
N ARG A 123 -7.44 -3.22 -16.42
CA ARG A 123 -7.81 -2.54 -17.67
C ARG A 123 -7.70 -3.45 -18.89
N SER A 124 -6.72 -4.34 -18.94
CA SER A 124 -6.53 -5.30 -20.03
C SER A 124 -7.63 -6.38 -20.07
N LEU A 125 -8.29 -6.65 -18.93
CA LEU A 125 -9.42 -7.57 -18.83
C LEU A 125 -10.74 -6.90 -19.21
N LEU A 126 -10.92 -5.62 -18.88
CA LEU A 126 -12.13 -4.87 -19.20
C LEU A 126 -12.44 -4.96 -20.70
N GLY A 127 -13.61 -5.45 -21.08
CA GLY A 127 -14.04 -5.54 -22.48
C GLY A 127 -13.61 -6.81 -23.22
N LYS A 128 -12.92 -7.74 -22.56
CA LYS A 128 -12.79 -9.12 -23.04
C LYS A 128 -14.07 -9.91 -22.77
N THR A 129 -14.38 -10.85 -23.65
CA THR A 129 -15.60 -11.68 -23.59
C THR A 129 -15.31 -13.17 -23.41
N ASP A 130 -14.04 -13.55 -23.27
CA ASP A 130 -13.68 -14.94 -22.98
C ASP A 130 -14.03 -15.33 -21.54
N GLU A 131 -14.37 -16.61 -21.35
CA GLU A 131 -14.87 -17.15 -20.08
C GLU A 131 -13.91 -16.89 -18.90
N ARG A 132 -12.60 -16.98 -19.13
CA ARG A 132 -11.58 -16.73 -18.09
C ARG A 132 -11.55 -15.27 -17.68
N SER A 133 -11.58 -14.34 -18.63
CA SER A 133 -11.63 -12.91 -18.33
C SER A 133 -12.91 -12.51 -17.61
N LEU A 134 -14.06 -13.10 -17.99
CA LEU A 134 -15.34 -12.86 -17.32
C LEU A 134 -15.33 -13.39 -15.88
N ALA A 135 -14.81 -14.59 -15.65
CA ALA A 135 -14.65 -15.14 -14.31
C ALA A 135 -13.73 -14.26 -13.45
N ALA A 136 -12.60 -13.80 -14.00
CA ALA A 136 -11.69 -12.90 -13.30
C ALA A 136 -12.34 -11.54 -12.96
N LEU A 137 -13.09 -10.95 -13.89
CA LEU A 137 -13.83 -9.70 -13.65
C LEU A 137 -14.90 -9.86 -12.58
N ALA A 138 -15.65 -10.97 -12.60
CA ALA A 138 -16.64 -11.26 -11.56
C ALA A 138 -15.98 -11.40 -10.17
N MET A 139 -14.81 -12.02 -10.09
CA MET A 139 -14.03 -12.08 -8.86
C MET A 139 -13.61 -10.68 -8.39
N LEU A 140 -13.05 -9.86 -9.28
CA LEU A 140 -12.62 -8.49 -8.97
C LEU A 140 -13.79 -7.58 -8.53
N GLU A 141 -14.95 -7.73 -9.16
CA GLU A 141 -16.18 -7.03 -8.79
C GLU A 141 -16.66 -7.47 -7.40
N SER A 142 -16.69 -8.78 -7.13
CA SER A 142 -17.07 -9.32 -5.83
C SER A 142 -16.12 -8.91 -4.70
N ALA A 143 -14.85 -8.65 -5.03
CA ALA A 143 -13.84 -8.14 -4.11
C ALA A 143 -13.88 -6.60 -3.96
N GLY A 144 -14.78 -5.91 -4.66
CA GLY A 144 -14.91 -4.45 -4.61
C GLY A 144 -13.73 -3.69 -5.23
N VAL A 145 -12.92 -4.35 -6.06
CA VAL A 145 -11.70 -3.78 -6.68
C VAL A 145 -12.04 -2.89 -7.88
N LEU A 146 -13.14 -3.17 -8.57
CA LEU A 146 -13.58 -2.40 -9.73
C LEU A 146 -14.27 -1.10 -9.30
N ARG A 147 -13.49 -0.02 -9.15
CA ARG A 147 -13.97 1.29 -8.71
C ARG A 147 -13.69 2.40 -9.73
N THR A 148 -14.54 3.42 -9.75
CA THR A 148 -14.43 4.61 -10.62
C THR A 148 -14.17 5.89 -9.83
N ASP A 149 -13.54 5.77 -8.66
CA ASP A 149 -13.39 6.87 -7.70
C ASP A 149 -12.64 8.08 -8.27
N GLY A 150 -11.89 7.91 -9.37
CA GLY A 150 -11.23 9.00 -10.07
C GLY A 150 -9.83 9.30 -9.53
N PRO A 151 -9.06 10.12 -10.27
CA PRO A 151 -7.62 10.29 -10.03
C PRO A 151 -7.27 11.02 -8.72
N ALA A 152 -8.12 11.94 -8.26
CA ALA A 152 -7.85 12.71 -7.05
C ALA A 152 -7.86 11.83 -5.80
N TRP A 153 -8.85 10.95 -5.68
CA TRP A 153 -8.95 10.03 -4.54
C TRP A 153 -7.80 9.03 -4.53
N ALA A 154 -7.43 8.49 -5.69
CA ALA A 154 -6.25 7.63 -5.79
C ALA A 154 -4.96 8.37 -5.38
N ALA A 155 -4.83 9.66 -5.69
CA ALA A 155 -3.67 10.44 -5.25
C ALA A 155 -3.64 10.64 -3.72
N VAL A 156 -4.80 10.94 -3.11
CA VAL A 156 -4.94 11.07 -1.64
C VAL A 156 -4.59 9.75 -0.95
N GLU A 157 -5.19 8.65 -1.40
CA GLU A 157 -4.95 7.30 -0.87
C GLU A 157 -3.47 6.95 -0.89
N ARG A 158 -2.83 7.12 -2.06
CA ARG A 158 -1.41 6.80 -2.24
C ARG A 158 -0.51 7.71 -1.42
N THR A 159 -0.87 8.96 -1.22
CA THR A 159 -0.14 9.87 -0.35
C THR A 159 -0.22 9.39 1.10
N GLY A 160 -1.42 9.09 1.60
CA GLY A 160 -1.63 8.56 2.95
C GLY A 160 -0.88 7.26 3.20
N ALA A 161 -1.00 6.28 2.30
CA ALA A 161 -0.28 5.01 2.39
C ALA A 161 1.25 5.20 2.37
N SER A 162 1.76 6.07 1.49
CA SER A 162 3.19 6.35 1.40
C SER A 162 3.74 6.96 2.70
N LEU A 163 3.02 7.95 3.26
CA LEU A 163 3.40 8.56 4.53
C LEU A 163 3.35 7.56 5.70
N LEU A 164 2.37 6.66 5.70
CA LEU A 164 2.28 5.58 6.68
C LEU A 164 3.54 4.70 6.64
N HIS A 165 3.96 4.26 5.44
CA HIS A 165 5.14 3.42 5.27
C HIS A 165 6.43 4.11 5.68
N ILE A 166 6.62 5.37 5.28
CA ILE A 166 7.79 6.16 5.69
C ILE A 166 7.78 6.36 7.22
N GLY A 167 6.62 6.73 7.79
CA GLY A 167 6.45 6.95 9.22
C GLY A 167 6.73 5.72 10.07
N PHE A 168 6.19 4.55 9.71
CA PHE A 168 6.50 3.30 10.41
C PHE A 168 7.96 2.90 10.27
N THR A 169 8.59 3.16 9.12
CA THR A 169 10.03 2.90 8.94
C THR A 169 10.86 3.77 9.90
N LEU A 170 10.53 5.05 10.02
CA LEU A 170 11.15 5.98 10.98
C LEU A 170 10.95 5.55 12.45
N LEU A 171 9.71 5.18 12.81
CA LEU A 171 9.36 4.77 14.16
C LEU A 171 10.09 3.49 14.59
N LEU A 172 10.13 2.47 13.72
CA LEU A 172 10.80 1.21 14.00
C LEU A 172 12.32 1.36 14.08
N ALA A 173 12.89 2.24 13.25
CA ALA A 173 14.32 2.53 13.29
C ALA A 173 14.70 3.30 14.56
N TRP A 174 13.82 4.16 15.08
CA TRP A 174 14.02 4.85 16.36
C TRP A 174 13.84 3.92 17.56
N ASN A 175 12.76 3.13 17.58
CA ASN A 175 12.49 2.16 18.64
C ASN A 175 11.89 0.87 18.07
N PRO A 176 12.70 -0.20 17.95
CA PRO A 176 12.29 -1.52 17.45
C PRO A 176 11.06 -2.12 18.14
N TRP A 177 10.84 -1.83 19.43
CA TRP A 177 9.70 -2.36 20.18
C TRP A 177 8.36 -1.80 19.71
N LEU A 178 8.36 -0.68 18.99
CA LEU A 178 7.14 -0.13 18.38
C LEU A 178 6.53 -1.08 17.34
N VAL A 179 7.22 -2.13 16.90
CA VAL A 179 6.63 -3.20 16.06
C VAL A 179 5.37 -3.79 16.69
N LEU A 180 5.31 -3.89 18.02
CA LEU A 180 4.17 -4.43 18.76
C LEU A 180 2.93 -3.53 18.65
N VAL A 181 3.12 -2.26 18.31
CA VAL A 181 2.05 -1.27 18.10
C VAL A 181 1.80 -1.03 16.61
N ALA A 182 2.87 -0.91 15.81
CA ALA A 182 2.77 -0.68 14.37
C ALA A 182 2.02 -1.83 13.67
N ALA A 183 2.29 -3.09 14.04
CA ALA A 183 1.63 -4.24 13.41
C ALA A 183 0.11 -4.26 13.58
N PRO A 184 -0.45 -4.12 14.81
CA PRO A 184 -1.90 -4.04 14.99
C PRO A 184 -2.49 -2.73 14.43
N VAL A 185 -1.80 -1.60 14.52
CA VAL A 185 -2.30 -0.33 13.95
C VAL A 185 -2.39 -0.42 12.43
N HIS A 186 -1.35 -0.90 11.76
CA HIS A 186 -1.35 -1.11 10.31
C HIS A 186 -2.49 -2.06 9.90
N THR A 187 -2.64 -3.18 10.61
CA THR A 187 -3.75 -4.10 10.39
C THR A 187 -5.11 -3.42 10.53
N ALA A 188 -5.30 -2.63 11.58
CA ALA A 188 -6.54 -1.91 11.82
C ALA A 188 -6.84 -0.91 10.71
N VAL A 189 -5.85 -0.13 10.27
CA VAL A 189 -5.99 0.81 9.15
C VAL A 189 -6.45 0.08 7.89
N ASN A 190 -5.79 -1.02 7.52
CA ASN A 190 -6.14 -1.79 6.31
C ASN A 190 -7.55 -2.40 6.40
N LEU A 191 -7.89 -3.04 7.52
CA LEU A 191 -9.20 -3.66 7.70
C LEU A 191 -10.33 -2.62 7.76
N LEU A 192 -10.11 -1.49 8.43
CA LEU A 192 -11.08 -0.41 8.48
C LEU A 192 -11.24 0.24 7.11
N ALA A 193 -10.17 0.46 6.36
CA ALA A 193 -10.24 0.98 5.00
C ALA A 193 -11.09 0.07 4.10
N VAL A 194 -10.86 -1.26 4.13
CA VAL A 194 -11.66 -2.24 3.39
C VAL A 194 -13.14 -2.23 3.80
N ARG A 195 -13.43 -2.04 5.09
CA ARG A 195 -14.82 -2.00 5.60
C ARG A 195 -15.54 -0.69 5.30
N LEU A 196 -14.81 0.42 5.26
CA LEU A 196 -15.35 1.76 5.05
C LEU A 196 -15.46 2.11 3.57
N ALA A 197 -14.61 1.55 2.70
CA ALA A 197 -14.59 1.86 1.27
C ALA A 197 -15.95 1.67 0.56
N PRO A 198 -16.78 0.66 0.90
CA PRO A 198 -18.13 0.52 0.36
C PRO A 198 -19.14 1.53 0.90
N VAL A 199 -18.88 2.11 2.08
CA VAL A 199 -19.80 3.02 2.79
C VAL A 199 -19.50 4.48 2.44
N SER A 200 -18.24 4.90 2.55
CA SER A 200 -17.80 6.26 2.30
C SER A 200 -16.33 6.27 1.91
N LEU A 201 -16.07 6.63 0.65
CA LEU A 201 -14.72 6.85 0.16
C LEU A 201 -14.05 8.00 0.92
N ALA A 202 -14.74 9.12 1.12
CA ALA A 202 -14.18 10.26 1.83
C ALA A 202 -13.72 9.91 3.25
N LEU A 203 -14.49 9.09 3.97
CA LEU A 203 -14.11 8.64 5.31
C LEU A 203 -12.93 7.65 5.27
N THR A 204 -12.90 6.78 4.27
CA THR A 204 -11.78 5.85 4.05
C THR A 204 -10.48 6.60 3.82
N GLU A 205 -10.50 7.57 2.91
CA GLU A 205 -9.31 8.35 2.59
C GLU A 205 -8.90 9.28 3.73
N ALA A 206 -9.86 9.85 4.47
CA ALA A 206 -9.57 10.61 5.68
C ALA A 206 -8.89 9.74 6.74
N LEU A 207 -9.34 8.49 6.95
CA LEU A 207 -8.72 7.55 7.88
C LEU A 207 -7.28 7.22 7.46
N VAL A 208 -7.08 6.79 6.22
CA VAL A 208 -5.76 6.39 5.71
C VAL A 208 -4.79 7.58 5.74
N THR A 209 -5.24 8.75 5.30
CA THR A 209 -4.44 9.97 5.30
C THR A 209 -4.09 10.42 6.72
N ALA A 210 -5.05 10.43 7.64
CA ALA A 210 -4.80 10.80 9.03
C ALA A 210 -3.82 9.84 9.72
N ALA A 211 -3.99 8.53 9.50
CA ALA A 211 -3.06 7.53 10.01
C ALA A 211 -1.65 7.71 9.42
N GLY A 212 -1.56 7.93 8.11
CA GLY A 212 -0.29 8.15 7.41
C GLY A 212 0.44 9.40 7.87
N ILE A 213 -0.25 10.55 7.92
CA ILE A 213 0.29 11.81 8.44
C ILE A 213 0.70 11.63 9.91
N GLY A 214 -0.14 11.00 10.73
CA GLY A 214 0.16 10.76 12.14
C GLY A 214 1.44 9.94 12.32
N ALA A 215 1.54 8.79 11.64
CA ALA A 215 2.74 7.96 11.69
C ALA A 215 3.99 8.70 11.20
N PHE A 216 3.87 9.44 10.08
CA PHE A 216 4.97 10.22 9.53
C PHE A 216 5.45 11.32 10.48
N VAL A 217 4.53 12.15 11.00
CA VAL A 217 4.87 13.26 11.91
C VAL A 217 5.43 12.75 13.22
N ILE A 218 4.83 11.72 13.83
CA ILE A 218 5.33 11.15 15.09
C ILE A 218 6.70 10.52 14.86
N GLY A 219 6.88 9.76 13.77
CA GLY A 219 8.15 9.17 13.39
C GLY A 219 9.22 10.22 13.16
N LEU A 220 8.88 11.29 12.43
CA LEU A 220 9.79 12.39 12.16
C LEU A 220 10.23 13.11 13.44
N ALA A 221 9.32 13.33 14.39
CA ALA A 221 9.64 14.01 15.64
C ALA A 221 10.66 13.26 16.53
N GLN A 222 11.03 12.02 16.18
CA GLN A 222 12.03 11.24 16.92
C GLN A 222 13.46 11.38 16.37
N TRP A 223 13.65 12.09 15.26
CA TRP A 223 14.92 12.24 14.54
C TRP A 223 15.35 13.71 14.47
#